data_AF-A0A2N2E502-F1
#
_entry.id   AF-A0A2N2E502-F1
#
_cell.length_a   1.000
_cell.length_b   1.000
_cell.length_c   1.000
_cell.angle_alpha   90.00
_cell.angle_beta   90.00
_cell.angle_gamma   90.00
#
_symmetry.space_group_name_H-M   'P 1'
#
loop_
_entity.id
_entity.type
_entity.pdbx_description
1 polymer ?
#
loop_
_entity_poly.entity_id
_entity_poly.type
_entity_poly.pdbx_seq_one_letter_code
_entity_poly.pdbx_strand_id
1 'polypeptide(L)'
;MIGAIVAGVNENSIAFEMGIQEGDKIVSINHKPLLDLIQFQFEWGEEEVLLEIEKATGEKVLFEIEKEYDEQLGVIFNQAVFDGIKLCRNKCLFCFVDQMPGGMRSSLYV
;
A
#
# COMPACT_ATOMS: atom_id res chain seq x y z
N MET A 1 -3.46 -1.00 12.99
CA MET A 1 -4.65 -0.68 12.17
C MET A 1 -4.19 -0.80 10.73
N ILE A 2 -4.55 -1.88 10.03
CA ILE A 2 -4.00 -2.27 8.71
C ILE A 2 -4.59 -1.36 7.62
N GLY A 3 -3.84 -1.08 6.55
CA GLY A 3 -4.26 -0.30 5.38
C GLY A 3 -3.17 0.64 4.87
N ALA A 4 -3.26 1.02 3.59
CA ALA A 4 -2.17 1.68 2.87
C ALA A 4 -2.29 3.21 2.96
N ILE A 5 -1.28 3.87 3.54
CA ILE A 5 -1.22 5.34 3.61
C ILE A 5 -0.74 5.90 2.28
N VAL A 6 -1.54 6.79 1.71
CA VAL A 6 -1.21 7.50 0.48
C VAL A 6 -0.17 8.58 0.80
N ALA A 7 1.00 8.46 0.19
CA ALA A 7 2.09 9.44 0.27
C ALA A 7 2.05 10.46 -0.88
N GLY A 8 1.25 10.20 -1.91
CA GLY A 8 1.08 11.09 -3.05
C GLY A 8 0.13 10.50 -4.07
N VAL A 9 -0.30 11.35 -5.01
CA VAL A 9 -1.21 10.98 -6.09
C VAL A 9 -0.68 11.57 -7.40
N ASN A 10 -0.67 10.76 -8.45
CA ASN A 10 -0.26 11.19 -9.78
C ASN A 10 -1.33 12.11 -10.39
N GLU A 11 -0.91 13.22 -11.01
CA GLU A 11 -1.83 14.11 -11.72
C GLU A 11 -2.55 13.37 -12.84
N ASN A 12 -3.84 13.69 -13.04
CA ASN A 12 -4.71 13.08 -14.05
C ASN A 12 -4.87 11.54 -13.92
N SER A 13 -4.63 10.96 -12.74
CA SER A 13 -4.95 9.56 -12.47
C SER A 13 -6.37 9.40 -11.93
N ILE A 14 -6.87 8.16 -11.90
CA ILE A 14 -8.16 7.82 -11.28
C ILE A 14 -8.24 8.38 -9.85
N ALA A 15 -7.20 8.17 -9.04
CA ALA A 15 -7.13 8.70 -7.68
C ALA A 15 -7.23 10.24 -7.61
N PHE A 16 -6.64 10.94 -8.58
CA PHE A 16 -6.75 12.40 -8.66
C PHE A 16 -8.18 12.84 -8.95
N GLU A 17 -8.84 12.20 -9.92
CA GLU A 17 -10.24 12.49 -10.29
C GLU A 17 -11.21 12.20 -9.14
N MET A 18 -10.93 11.16 -8.36
CA MET A 18 -11.66 10.80 -7.15
C MET A 18 -11.36 11.70 -5.94
N GLY A 19 -10.44 12.66 -6.08
CA GLY A 19 -10.04 13.57 -5.02
C GLY A 19 -9.33 12.88 -3.85
N ILE A 20 -8.63 11.76 -4.10
CA ILE A 20 -7.73 11.14 -3.13
C ILE A 20 -6.52 12.05 -2.94
N GLN A 21 -6.06 12.19 -1.70
CA GLN A 21 -4.97 13.08 -1.34
C GLN A 21 -3.93 12.39 -0.46
N GLU A 22 -2.75 13.01 -0.35
CA GLU A 22 -1.75 12.58 0.63
C GLU A 22 -2.35 12.58 2.05
N GLY A 23 -2.08 11.51 2.80
CA GLY A 23 -2.63 11.29 4.14
C GLY A 23 -3.94 10.51 4.16
N ASP A 24 -4.63 10.37 3.03
CA ASP A 24 -5.73 9.42 2.91
C ASP A 24 -5.22 7.98 3.06
N LYS A 25 -6.11 7.09 3.46
CA LYS A 25 -5.80 5.69 3.70
C LYS A 25 -6.69 4.80 2.85
N ILE A 26 -6.09 3.91 2.08
CA ILE A 26 -6.83 2.83 1.43
C ILE A 26 -7.05 1.71 2.44
N VAL A 27 -8.31 1.42 2.74
CA VAL A 27 -8.72 0.47 3.78
C VAL A 27 -8.86 -0.93 3.20
N SER A 28 -9.59 -1.05 2.10
CA SER A 28 -9.84 -2.33 1.44
C SER A 28 -10.05 -2.16 -0.07
N ILE A 29 -9.78 -3.23 -0.81
CA ILE A 29 -10.16 -3.40 -2.21
C ILE A 29 -10.91 -4.72 -2.31
N ASN A 30 -12.09 -4.73 -2.95
CA ASN A 30 -12.95 -5.91 -3.09
C ASN A 30 -13.25 -6.57 -1.73
N HIS A 31 -13.53 -5.74 -0.72
CA HIS A 31 -13.75 -6.11 0.68
C HIS A 31 -12.57 -6.82 1.37
N LYS A 32 -11.39 -6.87 0.73
CA LYS A 32 -10.19 -7.47 1.32
C LYS A 32 -9.27 -6.38 1.86
N PRO A 33 -8.78 -6.53 3.09
CA PRO A 33 -7.85 -5.57 3.68
C PRO A 33 -6.52 -5.60 2.92
N LEU A 34 -5.92 -4.43 2.74
CA LEU A 34 -4.61 -4.32 2.10
C LEU A 34 -3.48 -4.60 3.10
N LEU A 35 -2.71 -5.65 2.84
CA LEU A 35 -1.55 -6.04 3.65
C LEU A 35 -0.24 -5.46 3.09
N ASP A 36 -0.11 -5.48 1.77
CA ASP A 36 1.08 -5.05 1.05
C ASP A 36 0.72 -4.62 -0.39
N LEU A 37 1.75 -4.18 -1.11
CA LEU A 37 1.63 -3.75 -2.50
C LEU A 37 1.20 -4.88 -3.44
N ILE A 38 1.54 -6.14 -3.14
CA ILE A 38 1.18 -7.28 -3.98
C ILE A 38 -0.32 -7.53 -3.88
N GLN A 39 -0.87 -7.51 -2.67
CA GLN A 39 -2.32 -7.61 -2.44
C GLN A 39 -3.04 -6.44 -3.13
N PHE A 40 -2.52 -5.22 -3.03
CA PHE A 40 -3.07 -4.07 -3.74
C PHE A 40 -3.09 -4.31 -5.26
N GLN A 41 -1.97 -4.69 -5.86
CA GLN A 41 -1.86 -4.92 -7.30
C GLN A 41 -2.77 -6.05 -7.77
N PHE A 42 -2.89 -7.11 -6.97
CA PHE A 42 -3.73 -8.26 -7.30
C PHE A 42 -5.21 -7.88 -7.32
N GLU A 43 -5.70 -7.22 -6.27
CA GLU A 43 -7.12 -6.83 -6.19
C GLU A 43 -7.48 -5.68 -7.13
N TRP A 44 -6.54 -4.74 -7.36
CA TRP A 44 -6.72 -3.67 -8.35
C TRP A 44 -6.68 -4.18 -9.80
N GLY A 45 -6.19 -5.39 -10.03
CA GLY A 45 -6.08 -5.98 -11.36
C GLY A 45 -7.43 -6.26 -12.04
N GLU A 46 -8.53 -6.26 -11.29
CA GLU A 46 -9.89 -6.46 -11.81
C GLU A 46 -10.40 -5.20 -12.54
N GLU A 47 -11.34 -5.37 -13.47
CA GLU A 47 -11.96 -4.25 -14.22
C GLU A 47 -13.06 -3.56 -13.41
N GLU A 48 -13.79 -4.33 -12.60
CA GLU A 48 -14.78 -3.85 -11.63
C GLU A 48 -14.18 -3.92 -10.22
N VAL A 49 -14.04 -2.78 -9.55
CA VAL A 49 -13.33 -2.69 -8.27
C VAL A 49 -14.16 -1.93 -7.24
N LEU A 50 -14.27 -2.50 -6.03
CA LEU A 50 -14.80 -1.83 -4.85
C LEU A 50 -13.66 -1.29 -3.98
N LEU A 51 -13.45 0.03 -4.01
CA LEU A 51 -12.39 0.72 -3.27
C LEU A 51 -12.94 1.42 -2.04
N GLU A 52 -12.54 0.98 -0.84
CA GLU A 52 -12.83 1.68 0.42
C GLU A 52 -11.63 2.52 0.84
N ILE A 53 -11.86 3.82 1.03
CA ILE A 53 -10.87 4.73 1.60
C ILE A 53 -11.36 5.37 2.89
N GLU A 54 -10.43 5.78 3.72
CA GLU A 54 -10.63 6.64 4.88
C GLU A 54 -9.84 7.93 4.64
N LYS A 55 -10.56 9.06 4.55
CA LYS A 55 -9.97 10.38 4.42
C LYS A 55 -9.15 10.72 5.65
N ALA A 56 -8.20 11.64 5.52
CA ALA A 56 -7.46 12.17 6.67
C ALA A 56 -8.37 12.78 7.77
N THR A 57 -9.61 13.16 7.42
CA THR A 57 -10.65 13.63 8.35
C THR A 57 -11.31 12.51 9.17
N GLY A 58 -11.08 11.24 8.82
CA GLY A 58 -11.73 10.06 9.38
C GLY A 58 -13.02 9.65 8.64
N GLU A 59 -13.43 10.41 7.62
CA GLU A 59 -14.57 10.04 6.77
C GLU A 59 -14.24 8.81 5.93
N LYS A 60 -15.14 7.83 5.90
CA LYS A 60 -15.00 6.65 5.04
C LYS A 60 -15.85 6.78 3.79
N VAL A 61 -15.26 6.50 2.65
CA VAL A 61 -15.91 6.55 1.34
C VAL A 61 -15.68 5.22 0.63
N LEU A 62 -16.76 4.67 0.07
CA LEU A 62 -16.73 3.48 -0.77
C LEU A 62 -16.99 3.92 -2.21
N PHE A 63 -16.13 3.50 -3.12
CA PHE A 63 -16.25 3.74 -4.54
C PHE A 63 -16.45 2.44 -5.29
N GLU A 64 -17.35 2.46 -6.27
CA GLU A 64 -17.47 1.43 -7.30
C GLU A 64 -16.82 1.98 -8.55
N ILE A 65 -15.81 1.27 -9.06
CA ILE A 65 -14.95 1.73 -10.16
C ILE A 65 -15.03 0.69 -11.27
N GLU A 66 -15.34 1.13 -12.48
CA GLU A 66 -15.18 0.37 -13.71
C GLU A 66 -14.03 1.01 -14.49
N LYS A 67 -13.04 0.21 -14.87
CA LYS A 67 -11.80 0.69 -15.51
C LYS A 67 -11.30 -0.28 -16.57
N GLU A 68 -10.40 0.19 -17.42
CA GLU A 68 -9.73 -0.68 -18.38
C GLU A 68 -8.74 -1.63 -17.70
N TYR A 69 -8.49 -2.77 -18.34
CA TYR A 69 -7.46 -3.71 -17.91
C TYR A 69 -6.10 -3.00 -17.84
N ASP A 70 -5.38 -3.16 -16.71
CA ASP A 70 -4.09 -2.51 -16.41
C ASP A 70 -4.13 -0.98 -16.16
N GLU A 71 -5.32 -0.35 -16.16
CA GLU A 71 -5.43 1.05 -15.78
C GLU A 71 -5.09 1.23 -14.29
N GLN A 72 -4.17 2.15 -13.99
CA GLN A 72 -3.63 2.35 -12.65
C GLN A 72 -4.44 3.36 -11.84
N LEU A 73 -4.64 3.09 -10.54
CA LEU A 73 -5.22 4.06 -9.61
C LEU A 73 -4.39 5.35 -9.54
N GLY A 74 -3.07 5.25 -9.64
CA GLY A 74 -2.13 6.38 -9.58
C GLY A 74 -1.83 6.89 -8.17
N VAL A 75 -1.96 6.03 -7.15
CA VAL A 75 -1.51 6.32 -5.78
C VAL A 75 -0.05 5.93 -5.58
N ILE A 76 0.64 6.72 -4.77
CA ILE A 76 2.00 6.45 -4.28
C ILE A 76 1.89 6.09 -2.80
N PHE A 77 2.44 4.95 -2.40
CA PHE A 77 2.49 4.54 -0.99
C PHE A 77 3.86 4.81 -0.37
N ASN A 78 3.88 5.10 0.94
CA ASN A 78 5.13 5.31 1.68
C ASN A 78 5.93 3.99 1.86
N GLN A 79 5.26 2.84 1.86
CA GLN A 79 5.85 1.54 2.18
C GLN A 79 5.25 0.46 1.29
N ALA A 80 6.02 -0.58 0.97
CA ALA A 80 5.53 -1.73 0.21
C ALA A 80 4.75 -2.74 1.07
N VAL A 81 4.91 -2.69 2.40
CA VAL A 81 4.20 -3.53 3.38
C VAL A 81 3.49 -2.59 4.35
N PHE A 82 2.18 -2.74 4.49
CA PHE A 82 1.34 -1.78 5.22
C PHE A 82 1.20 -2.10 6.71
N ASP A 83 1.55 -3.33 7.11
CA ASP A 83 1.68 -3.74 8.52
C ASP A 83 3.13 -3.69 9.04
N GLY A 84 4.05 -3.18 8.23
CA GLY A 84 5.48 -3.06 8.54
C GLY A 84 6.26 -4.36 8.37
N ILE A 85 7.58 -4.26 8.44
CA ILE A 85 8.46 -5.43 8.29
C ILE A 85 8.34 -6.33 9.53
N LYS A 86 8.05 -7.60 9.31
CA LYS A 86 8.03 -8.61 10.37
C LYS A 86 9.44 -9.07 10.69
N LEU A 87 9.88 -8.78 11.92
CA LEU A 87 11.21 -9.18 12.39
C LEU A 87 11.21 -10.62 12.92
N CYS A 88 12.13 -11.44 12.41
CA CYS A 88 12.35 -12.79 12.89
C CYS A 88 12.97 -12.78 14.30
N ARG A 89 12.45 -13.60 15.22
CA ARG A 89 12.93 -13.66 16.62
C ARG A 89 13.89 -14.81 16.92
N ASN A 90 14.19 -15.66 15.94
CA ASN A 90 14.94 -16.91 16.14
C ASN A 90 16.43 -16.69 16.44
N LYS A 91 17.01 -15.55 16.00
CA LYS A 91 18.43 -15.19 16.19
C LYS A 91 19.40 -16.31 15.79
N CYS A 92 19.18 -16.89 14.61
CA CYS A 92 20.00 -17.98 14.09
C CYS A 92 21.46 -17.55 13.90
N LEU A 93 22.40 -18.47 14.12
CA LEU A 93 23.82 -18.27 13.79
C LEU A 93 24.07 -18.02 12.29
N PHE A 94 23.10 -18.29 11.41
CA PHE A 94 23.14 -18.08 9.95
C PHE A 94 22.19 -16.96 9.48
N CYS A 95 21.74 -16.07 10.38
CA CYS A 95 20.87 -14.95 10.02
C CYS A 95 21.58 -13.96 9.09
N PHE A 96 21.18 -13.89 7.82
CA PHE A 96 21.77 -12.97 6.83
C PHE A 96 21.54 -11.50 7.15
N VAL A 97 20.44 -11.16 7.81
CA VAL A 97 20.13 -9.79 8.24
C VAL A 97 21.06 -9.37 9.38
N ASP A 98 21.20 -10.20 10.43
CA ASP A 98 22.09 -9.88 11.57
C ASP A 98 23.58 -9.93 11.17
N GLN A 99 23.93 -10.73 10.15
CA GLN A 99 25.30 -10.87 9.66
C GLN A 99 25.67 -9.91 8.54
N MET A 100 24.84 -8.91 8.25
CA MET A 100 25.22 -7.92 7.25
C MET A 100 26.49 -7.18 7.68
N PRO A 101 27.48 -7.05 6.77
CA PRO A 101 28.68 -6.27 7.07
C PRO A 101 28.31 -4.81 7.30
N GLY A 102 29.11 -4.11 8.13
CA GLY A 102 28.95 -2.67 8.34
C GLY A 102 29.27 -1.85 7.08
N GLY A 103 28.67 -0.65 6.99
CA GLY A 103 28.94 0.30 5.91
C GLY A 103 28.11 0.10 4.64
N MET A 104 27.09 -0.77 4.66
CA MET A 104 26.13 -0.91 3.57
C MET A 104 25.05 0.18 3.63
N ARG A 105 24.13 0.18 2.64
CA ARG A 105 22.98 1.11 2.62
C ARG A 105 22.16 0.97 3.89
N SER A 106 21.77 2.10 4.49
CA SER A 106 21.00 2.14 5.74
C SER A 106 19.70 1.34 5.67
N SER A 107 19.03 1.34 4.52
CA SER A 107 17.76 0.63 4.29
C SER A 107 17.86 -0.90 4.35
N LEU A 108 19.08 -1.46 4.37
CA LEU A 108 19.26 -2.90 4.51
C LEU A 108 19.18 -3.35 5.97
N TYR A 109 19.47 -2.46 6.92
CA TYR A 109 19.44 -2.77 8.36
C TYR A 109 18.05 -2.49 8.93
N VAL A 110 17.52 -3.47 9.69
CA VAL A 110 16.17 -3.47 10.28
C VAL A 110 16.20 -3.73 11.77
#